data_AF-A0AAW1ZE68-F1
#
_entry.id   AF-A0AAW1ZE68-F1
#
_cell.length_a   1.000
_cell.length_b   1.000
_cell.length_c   1.000
_cell.angle_alpha   90.00
_cell.angle_beta   90.00
_cell.angle_gamma   90.00
#
_symmetry.space_group_name_H-M   'P 1'
#
loop_
_entity.id
_entity.type
_entity.pdbx_description
1 polymer ?
#
loop_
_entity_poly.entity_id
_entity_poly.type
_entity_poly.pdbx_seq_one_letter_code
_entity_poly.pdbx_strand_id
1 'polypeptide(L)' 'ILQSPAANEACQYVRDILGKNPLLLRELNLSGRKLGDTRVNQIAALLKDKLCEVNTLK' A
#
# COMPACT_ATOMS: atom_id res chain seq x y z
N ILE A 1 4.10 6.26 12.99
CA ILE A 1 4.32 4.81 12.76
C ILE A 1 2.99 4.23 12.30
N LEU A 2 2.97 3.40 11.25
CA LEU A 2 1.74 2.77 10.77
C LEU A 2 1.20 1.79 11.82
N GLN A 3 -0.10 1.54 11.77
CA GLN A 3 -0.89 0.86 12.79
C GLN A 3 -0.64 -0.66 12.83
N SER A 4 0.06 -1.23 11.84
CA SER A 4 0.43 -2.65 11.85
C SER A 4 1.74 -2.93 11.10
N PRO A 5 2.45 -4.03 11.44
CA PRO A 5 3.58 -4.51 10.66
C PRO A 5 3.22 -4.78 9.18
N ALA A 6 2.03 -5.33 8.93
CA ALA A 6 1.53 -5.56 7.58
C ALA A 6 1.39 -4.27 6.76
N ALA A 7 0.94 -3.17 7.39
CA ALA A 7 0.88 -1.86 6.74
C ALA A 7 2.29 -1.29 6.45
N ASN A 8 3.25 -1.48 7.36
CA ASN A 8 4.66 -1.11 7.12
C ASN A 8 5.25 -1.87 5.93
N GLU A 9 5.04 -3.19 5.87
CA GLU A 9 5.53 -4.03 4.76
C GLU A 9 4.92 -3.64 3.43
N ALA A 10 3.61 -3.37 3.39
CA ALA A 10 2.95 -2.84 2.21
C ALA A 10 3.48 -1.47 1.80
N CYS A 11 3.70 -0.56 2.76
CA CYS A 11 4.21 0.78 2.49
C CYS A 11 5.61 0.72 1.87
N GLN A 12 6.47 -0.15 2.40
CA GLN A 12 7.79 -0.40 1.85
C GLN A 12 7.70 -1.01 0.44
N TYR A 13 6.90 -2.06 0.26
CA TYR A 13 6.72 -2.69 -1.05
C TYR A 13 6.27 -1.69 -2.13
N VAL A 14 5.26 -0.88 -1.83
CA VAL A 14 4.76 0.13 -2.78
C VAL A 14 5.83 1.20 -3.07
N ARG A 15 6.58 1.63 -2.05
CA ARG A 15 7.68 2.57 -2.24
C ARG A 15 8.77 1.98 -3.13
N ASP A 16 9.11 0.71 -2.94
CA ASP A 16 10.19 0.05 -3.69
C ASP A 16 9.81 -0.12 -5.18
N ILE A 17 8.53 -0.41 -5.47
CA ILE A 17 8.10 -0.67 -6.85
C ILE A 17 7.65 0.58 -7.62
N LEU A 18 7.21 1.64 -6.93
CA LEU A 18 6.71 2.88 -7.55
C LEU A 18 7.64 4.08 -7.33
N GLY A 19 8.63 3.96 -6.44
CA GLY A 19 9.52 5.07 -6.06
C GLY A 19 8.81 6.20 -5.31
N LYS A 20 7.59 5.97 -4.82
CA LYS A 20 6.73 6.99 -4.20
C LYS A 20 6.26 6.54 -2.82
N ASN A 21 6.14 7.47 -1.89
CA ASN A 21 5.56 7.19 -0.58
C ASN A 21 4.03 7.05 -0.72
N PRO A 22 3.44 5.86 -0.49
CA PRO A 22 2.00 5.66 -0.65
C PRO A 22 1.14 6.46 0.31
N LEU A 23 1.70 6.91 1.44
CA LEU A 23 0.99 7.76 2.41
C LEU A 23 0.73 9.18 1.88
N LEU A 24 1.35 9.55 0.75
CA LEU A 24 1.21 10.86 0.11
C LEU A 24 0.45 10.76 -1.22
N LEU A 25 -0.08 9.58 -1.57
CA LEU A 25 -0.78 9.35 -2.83
C LEU A 25 -2.29 9.33 -2.60
N ARG A 26 -3.03 9.94 -3.53
CA ARG A 26 -4.49 9.79 -3.63
C ARG A 26 -4.89 8.58 -4.46
N GLU A 27 -4.06 8.23 -5.44
CA GLU A 27 -4.25 7.10 -6.32
C GLU A 27 -3.05 6.14 -6.21
N LEU A 28 -3.34 4.87 -6.00
CA LEU A 28 -2.38 3.78 -6.01
C LEU A 28 -2.69 2.86 -7.19
N ASN A 29 -1.77 2.80 -8.16
CA ASN A 29 -1.89 1.92 -9.31
C ASN A 29 -0.91 0.75 -9.20
N LEU A 30 -1.46 -0.44 -9.00
CA LEU A 30 -0.80 -1.74 -8.96
C LEU A 30 -1.20 -2.61 -10.16
N SER A 31 -1.90 -2.06 -11.16
CA SER A 31 -2.27 -2.76 -12.38
C SER A 31 -1.05 -3.43 -13.03
N GLY A 32 -1.22 -4.65 -13.52
CA GLY A 32 -0.15 -5.45 -14.13
C GLY A 32 0.82 -6.08 -13.13
N ARG A 33 0.63 -5.91 -11.81
CA ARG A 33 1.43 -6.59 -10.79
C ARG A 33 0.73 -7.86 -10.31
N LYS A 34 1.48 -8.97 -10.30
CA LYS A 34 1.00 -10.22 -9.69
C LYS A 34 1.18 -10.13 -8.18
N LEU A 35 0.07 -9.98 -7.46
CA LEU A 35 0.03 -9.96 -6.00
C LEU A 35 -0.48 -11.32 -5.51
N GLY A 36 0.26 -11.97 -4.60
CA GLY A 36 -0.26 -13.12 -3.86
C GLY A 36 -1.09 -12.67 -2.66
N ASP A 37 -1.83 -13.60 -2.04
CA ASP A 37 -2.77 -13.34 -0.94
C ASP A 37 -2.13 -12.56 0.22
N THR A 38 -0.91 -12.94 0.62
CA THR A 38 -0.15 -12.22 1.65
C THR A 38 0.04 -10.75 1.29
N ARG A 39 0.38 -10.46 0.03
CA ARG A 39 0.61 -9.09 -0.43
C ARG A 39 -0.71 -8.31 -0.48
N VAL A 40 -1.78 -8.93 -0.95
CA VAL A 40 -3.13 -8.32 -0.96
C VAL A 40 -3.56 -7.95 0.46
N ASN A 41 -3.38 -8.83 1.44
CA ASN A 41 -3.72 -8.56 2.84
C ASN A 41 -2.89 -7.42 3.44
N GLN A 42 -1.61 -7.32 3.11
CA GLN A 42 -0.75 -6.22 3.54
C GLN A 42 -1.20 -4.89 2.94
N ILE A 43 -1.51 -4.86 1.63
CA ILE A 43 -2.02 -3.65 0.98
C ILE A 43 -3.36 -3.24 1.59
N ALA A 44 -4.25 -4.19 1.88
CA ALA A 44 -5.51 -3.92 2.57
C ALA A 44 -5.27 -3.34 3.99
N ALA A 45 -4.26 -3.81 4.72
CA ALA A 45 -3.88 -3.26 6.01
C ALA A 45 -3.35 -1.81 5.90
N LEU A 46 -2.56 -1.51 4.85
CA LEU A 46 -2.12 -0.16 4.56
C LEU A 46 -3.29 0.78 4.23
N LEU A 47 -4.23 0.36 3.38
CA LEU A 47 -5.38 1.18 2.99
C LEU A 47 -6.35 1.46 4.15
N LYS A 48 -6.38 0.60 5.16
CA LYS A 48 -7.15 0.82 6.39
C LYS A 48 -6.42 1.69 7.40
N ASP A 49 -5.14 1.97 7.20
CA ASP A 49 -4.37 2.80 8.10
C ASP A 49 -4.86 4.25 8.02
N LYS A 50 -5.04 4.89 9.17
CA LYS A 50 -5.48 6.29 9.26
C LYS A 50 -4.55 7.29 8.55
N LEU A 51 -3.29 6.93 8.31
CA LEU A 51 -2.32 7.75 7.60
C LEU A 51 -2.36 7.55 6.08
N CYS A 52 -3.16 6.61 5.57
CA CYS A 52 -3.29 6.36 4.15
C CYS A 52 -4.36 7.27 3.55
N GLU A 53 -3.96 8.12 2.59
CA GLU A 53 -4.87 9.04 1.88
C GLU A 53 -5.33 8.48 0.52
N VAL A 54 -4.98 7.23 0.21
CA VAL A 54 -5.36 6.58 -1.05
C VAL A 54 -6.87 6.36 -1.06
N ASN A 55 -7.55 6.99 -2.02
CA ASN A 55 -8.99 6.83 -2.24
C ASN A 55 -9.31 6.02 -3.50
N THR A 56 -8.32 5.80 -4.37
CA THR A 56 -8.45 5.05 -5.61
C THR A 56 -7.34 4.01 -5.69
N LEU A 57 -7.72 2.74 -5.85
CA LEU A 57 -6.82 1.62 -6.11
C LEU A 57 -7.12 1.05 -7.50
N LYS A 58 -6.09 0.88 -8.34
CA LYS A 58 -6.18 0.30 -9.70
C LYS A 58 -5.19 -0.86 -9.86
#